data_AF-A0AA38UJZ7-F1
#
_entry.id   AF-A0AA38UJZ7-F1
#
_cell.length_a   1.000
_cell.length_b   1.000
_cell.length_c   1.000
_cell.angle_alpha   90.00
_cell.angle_beta   90.00
_cell.angle_gamma   90.00
#
_symmetry.space_group_name_H-M   'P 1'
#
loop_
_entity.id
_entity.type
_entity.pdbx_description
1 polymer ?
#
loop_
_entity_poly.entity_id
_entity_poly.type
_entity_poly.pdbx_seq_one_letter_code
_entity_poly.pdbx_strand_id
1 'polypeptide(L)'
;MILKAASIDANAQALRSVQLTPTIETRLGLLIQIAEVLETDEASTTSSLTTSIAHLSRRRLDLKLSLNRAMYVEEELRTHLAKLEVELALIRKWSASMNQRSTFSSHQMGAEMSETETAETLELRRQAIVRKAKEHQAELIRLNSTKASSSSTNITISDLALLQTSNAEREKEIRRKRKKVEAFRGLPPNPELARLTLLQATQRLQDLSRIREGLLNRMVGDVQDVLTGFGPRR
;
A
#
# COMPACT_ATOMS: atom_id res chain seq x y z
N MET A 1 12.80 23.19 -8.50
CA MET A 1 11.77 24.24 -8.35
C MET A 1 10.37 23.81 -8.80
N ILE A 2 10.23 22.76 -9.62
CA ILE A 2 8.95 22.34 -10.22
C ILE A 2 7.94 21.73 -9.21
N LEU A 3 8.41 21.07 -8.14
CA LEU A 3 7.51 20.49 -7.12
C LEU A 3 6.80 21.55 -6.25
N LYS A 4 7.40 22.74 -6.11
CA LYS A 4 6.78 23.84 -5.37
C LYS A 4 5.66 24.47 -6.20
N ALA A 5 5.84 24.57 -7.52
CA ALA A 5 4.81 25.03 -8.44
C ALA A 5 3.61 24.06 -8.50
N ALA A 6 3.85 22.75 -8.57
CA ALA A 6 2.77 21.76 -8.57
C ALA A 6 1.99 21.70 -7.24
N SER A 7 2.65 21.94 -6.11
CA SER A 7 1.99 22.04 -4.80
C SER A 7 1.21 23.34 -4.63
N ILE A 8 1.65 24.43 -5.26
CA ILE A 8 0.92 25.71 -5.28
C ILE A 8 -0.31 25.59 -6.18
N ASP A 9 -0.20 24.93 -7.33
CA ASP A 9 -1.34 24.66 -8.22
C ASP A 9 -2.36 23.73 -7.57
N ALA A 10 -1.93 22.67 -6.89
CA ALA A 10 -2.86 21.78 -6.18
C ALA A 10 -3.61 22.49 -5.04
N ASN A 11 -2.94 23.40 -4.32
CA ASN A 11 -3.58 24.24 -3.30
C ASN A 11 -4.50 25.29 -3.93
N ALA A 12 -4.13 25.89 -5.06
CA ALA A 12 -4.98 26.82 -5.81
C ALA A 12 -6.24 26.13 -6.37
N GLN A 13 -6.11 24.86 -6.79
CA GLN A 13 -7.22 24.04 -7.26
C GLN A 13 -8.14 23.60 -6.10
N ALA A 14 -7.56 23.32 -4.92
CA ALA A 14 -8.32 23.05 -3.70
C ALA A 14 -9.04 24.29 -3.16
N LEU A 15 -8.52 25.50 -3.41
CA LEU A 15 -9.21 26.76 -3.09
C LEU A 15 -10.35 27.07 -4.08
N ARG A 16 -10.22 26.67 -5.36
CA ARG A 16 -11.28 26.79 -6.37
C ARG A 16 -12.44 25.81 -6.15
N SER A 17 -12.23 24.71 -5.44
CA SER A 17 -13.28 23.73 -5.12
C SER A 17 -14.04 24.04 -3.83
N VAL A 18 -13.63 25.06 -3.07
CA VAL A 18 -14.46 25.64 -2.01
C VAL A 18 -15.49 26.54 -2.67
N GLN A 19 -16.53 25.95 -3.26
CA GLN A 19 -17.73 26.69 -3.60
C GLN A 19 -18.33 27.21 -2.30
N LEU A 20 -18.30 28.54 -2.10
CA LEU A 20 -18.99 29.14 -0.99
C LEU A 20 -20.48 28.79 -1.12
N THR A 21 -21.03 28.19 -0.07
CA THR A 21 -22.45 27.88 0.00
C THR A 21 -23.22 29.20 -0.09
N PRO A 22 -24.32 29.31 -0.85
CA PRO A 22 -25.02 30.60 -1.06
C PRO A 22 -25.52 31.26 0.24
N THR A 23 -25.71 30.46 1.29
CA THR A 23 -25.98 30.90 2.66
C THR A 23 -24.81 31.62 3.34
N ILE A 24 -23.58 31.34 2.93
CA ILE A 24 -22.37 32.02 3.43
C ILE A 24 -22.18 33.34 2.69
N GLU A 25 -22.44 33.39 1.39
CA GLU A 25 -22.37 34.62 0.59
C GLU A 25 -23.38 35.67 1.06
N THR A 26 -24.63 35.25 1.30
CA THR A 26 -25.68 36.13 1.84
C THR A 26 -25.35 36.63 3.25
N ARG A 27 -24.75 35.80 4.11
CA ARG A 27 -24.31 36.20 5.45
C ARG A 27 -23.10 37.14 5.42
N LEU A 28 -22.15 36.91 4.51
CA LEU A 28 -21.02 37.81 4.30
C LEU A 28 -21.47 39.16 3.76
N GLY A 29 -22.42 39.19 2.83
CA GLY A 29 -23.03 40.42 2.32
C GLY A 29 -23.72 41.23 3.42
N LEU A 30 -24.48 40.57 4.31
CA LEU A 30 -25.09 41.24 5.47
C LEU A 30 -24.05 41.75 6.47
N LEU A 31 -22.97 40.99 6.70
CA LEU A 31 -21.87 41.42 7.58
C LEU A 31 -21.13 42.65 7.03
N ILE A 32 -20.96 42.73 5.70
CA ILE A 32 -20.39 43.89 5.02
C ILE A 32 -21.32 45.10 5.17
N GLN A 33 -22.62 44.94 4.91
CA GLN A 33 -23.59 46.03 5.10
C GLN A 33 -23.66 46.52 6.56
N ILE A 34 -23.57 45.61 7.54
CA ILE A 34 -23.54 45.98 8.96
C ILE A 34 -22.24 46.70 9.32
N ALA A 35 -21.10 46.27 8.76
CA ALA A 35 -19.82 46.93 8.97
C ALA A 35 -19.76 48.34 8.35
N GLU A 36 -20.34 48.51 7.16
CA GLU A 36 -20.50 49.83 6.51
C GLU A 36 -21.39 50.76 7.35
N VAL A 37 -22.51 50.26 7.90
CA VAL A 37 -23.43 51.06 8.74
C VAL A 37 -22.82 51.43 10.09
N LEU A 38 -21.90 50.62 10.62
CA LEU A 38 -21.26 50.86 11.91
C LEU A 38 -20.00 51.73 11.82
N GLU A 39 -19.55 52.11 10.63
CA GLU A 39 -18.28 52.83 10.38
C GLU A 39 -17.08 52.23 11.13
N THR A 40 -17.16 50.95 11.47
CA THR A 40 -16.09 50.27 12.20
C THR A 40 -14.98 50.00 11.21
N ASP A 41 -13.80 50.56 11.49
CA ASP A 41 -12.58 50.44 10.70
C ASP A 41 -12.46 49.01 10.11
N GLU A 42 -12.71 48.87 8.81
CA GLU A 42 -12.93 47.57 8.15
C GLU A 42 -11.76 46.62 8.38
N ALA A 43 -10.55 47.17 8.54
CA ALA A 43 -9.35 46.42 8.85
C ALA A 43 -9.40 45.73 10.24
N SER A 44 -10.03 46.36 11.24
CA SER A 44 -10.12 45.84 12.60
C SER A 44 -11.15 44.71 12.71
N THR A 45 -12.32 44.88 12.08
CA THR A 45 -13.39 43.86 12.09
C THR A 45 -13.02 42.65 11.24
N THR A 46 -12.41 42.84 10.06
CA THR A 46 -11.91 41.74 9.23
C THR A 46 -10.76 41.00 9.90
N SER A 47 -9.85 41.69 10.60
CA SER A 47 -8.79 41.06 11.41
C SER A 47 -9.35 40.24 12.58
N SER A 48 -10.34 40.76 13.31
CA SER A 48 -11.03 40.02 14.38
C SER A 48 -11.78 38.79 13.86
N LEU A 49 -12.41 38.90 12.70
CA LEU A 49 -13.17 37.81 12.10
C LEU A 49 -12.23 36.73 11.53
N THR A 50 -11.16 37.12 10.85
CA THR A 50 -10.15 36.18 10.34
C THR A 50 -9.41 35.46 11.47
N THR A 51 -9.06 36.15 12.56
CA THR A 51 -8.48 35.53 13.75
C THR A 51 -9.47 34.56 14.43
N SER A 52 -10.75 34.92 14.52
CA SER A 52 -11.80 34.03 15.03
C SER A 52 -12.00 32.79 14.16
N ILE A 53 -12.00 32.94 12.83
CA ILE A 53 -12.04 31.81 11.88
C ILE A 53 -10.81 30.92 12.03
N ALA A 54 -9.63 31.51 12.16
CA ALA A 54 -8.39 30.76 12.37
C ALA A 54 -8.43 29.98 13.69
N HIS A 55 -8.94 30.59 14.76
CA HIS A 55 -9.09 29.94 16.07
C HIS A 55 -10.11 28.78 16.02
N LEU A 56 -11.27 28.98 15.40
CA LEU A 56 -12.27 27.91 15.21
C LEU A 56 -11.72 26.76 14.36
N SER A 57 -10.99 27.10 13.30
CA SER A 57 -10.35 26.11 12.42
C SER A 57 -9.31 25.29 13.19
N ARG A 58 -8.50 25.94 14.03
CA ARG A 58 -7.52 25.28 14.90
C ARG A 58 -8.20 24.36 15.92
N ARG A 59 -9.20 24.86 16.64
CA ARG A 59 -9.96 24.06 17.61
C ARG A 59 -10.62 22.85 16.95
N ARG A 60 -11.13 23.00 15.73
CA ARG A 60 -11.67 21.87 14.95
C ARG A 60 -10.60 20.82 14.63
N LEU A 61 -9.39 21.24 14.26
CA LEU A 61 -8.28 20.32 14.01
C LEU A 61 -7.84 19.61 15.29
N ASP A 62 -7.72 20.35 16.40
CA ASP A 62 -7.35 19.78 17.70
C ASP A 62 -8.39 18.74 18.17
N LEU A 63 -9.68 19.03 17.99
CA LEU A 63 -10.76 18.07 18.28
C LEU A 63 -10.68 16.83 17.39
N LYS A 64 -10.42 16.99 16.08
CA LYS A 64 -10.23 15.85 15.17
C LYS A 64 -9.04 14.98 15.57
N LEU A 65 -7.93 15.60 15.96
CA LEU A 65 -6.75 14.89 16.45
C LEU A 65 -7.05 14.14 17.76
N SER A 66 -7.72 14.80 18.71
CA SER A 66 -8.15 14.19 19.96
C SER A 66 -9.10 13.02 19.73
N LEU A 67 -10.05 13.16 18.80
CA LEU A 67 -10.99 12.09 18.43
C LEU A 67 -10.26 10.89 17.83
N ASN A 68 -9.35 11.12 16.88
CA ASN A 68 -8.56 10.05 16.28
C ASN A 68 -7.71 9.33 17.34
N ARG A 69 -7.12 10.06 18.29
CA ARG A 69 -6.38 9.45 19.40
C ARG A 69 -7.28 8.61 20.31
N ALA A 70 -8.49 9.10 20.61
CA ALA A 70 -9.45 8.36 21.41
C ALA A 70 -9.91 7.07 20.70
N MET A 71 -10.17 7.13 19.39
CA MET A 71 -10.50 5.94 18.59
C MET A 71 -9.38 4.91 18.57
N TYR A 72 -8.12 5.36 18.45
CA TYR A 72 -6.97 4.47 18.51
C TYR A 72 -6.88 3.75 19.87
N VAL A 73 -6.99 4.48 20.97
CA VAL A 73 -6.98 3.91 22.33
C VAL A 73 -8.14 2.94 22.52
N GLU A 74 -9.33 3.27 22.01
CA GLU A 74 -10.50 2.40 22.09
C GLU A 74 -10.26 1.07 21.36
N GLU A 75 -9.67 1.10 20.16
CA GLU A 75 -9.33 -0.10 19.42
C GLU A 75 -8.28 -0.94 20.14
N GLU A 76 -7.23 -0.31 20.67
CA GLU A 76 -6.22 -0.98 21.50
C GLU A 76 -6.86 -1.69 22.70
N LEU A 77 -7.75 -1.00 23.43
CA LEU A 77 -8.50 -1.59 24.55
C LEU A 77 -9.38 -2.77 24.12
N ARG A 78 -10.04 -2.69 22.96
CA ARG A 78 -10.80 -3.82 22.40
C ARG A 78 -9.91 -5.03 22.14
N THR A 79 -8.72 -4.82 21.56
CA THR A 79 -7.80 -5.92 21.29
C THR A 79 -7.30 -6.57 22.60
N HIS A 80 -7.01 -5.77 23.62
CA HIS A 80 -6.62 -6.28 24.94
C HIS A 80 -7.75 -7.03 25.63
N LEU A 81 -8.99 -6.54 25.53
CA LEU A 81 -10.17 -7.22 26.05
C LEU A 81 -10.33 -8.60 25.39
N ALA A 82 -10.29 -8.67 24.06
CA ALA A 82 -10.39 -9.94 23.34
C ALA A 82 -9.29 -10.93 23.75
N LYS A 83 -8.05 -10.44 23.94
CA LYS A 83 -6.94 -11.26 24.45
C LYS A 83 -7.22 -11.81 25.85
N LEU A 84 -7.69 -10.96 26.77
CA LEU A 84 -8.01 -11.35 28.14
C LEU A 84 -9.18 -12.35 28.19
N GLU A 85 -10.18 -12.21 27.34
CA GLU A 85 -11.29 -13.17 27.23
C GLU A 85 -10.78 -14.56 26.83
N VAL A 86 -9.85 -14.63 25.87
CA VAL A 86 -9.23 -15.89 25.45
C VAL A 86 -8.38 -16.49 26.57
N GLU A 87 -7.56 -15.69 27.25
CA GLU A 87 -6.76 -16.13 28.39
C GLU A 87 -7.63 -16.65 29.53
N LEU A 88 -8.74 -15.96 29.83
CA LEU A 88 -9.71 -16.37 30.84
C LEU A 88 -10.39 -17.69 30.43
N ALA A 89 -10.78 -17.84 29.17
CA ALA A 89 -11.33 -19.10 28.66
C ALA A 89 -10.33 -20.27 28.80
N LEU A 90 -9.04 -20.02 28.56
CA LEU A 90 -7.98 -21.01 28.75
C LEU A 90 -7.82 -21.38 30.24
N ILE A 91 -7.81 -20.39 31.14
CA ILE A 91 -7.76 -20.61 32.59
C ILE A 91 -8.96 -21.44 33.05
N ARG A 92 -10.16 -21.14 32.56
CA ARG A 92 -11.37 -21.93 32.84
C ARG A 92 -11.23 -23.38 32.37
N LYS A 93 -10.72 -23.60 31.15
CA LYS A 93 -10.47 -24.94 30.60
C LYS A 93 -9.46 -25.71 31.44
N TRP A 94 -8.37 -25.07 31.85
CA TRP A 94 -7.35 -25.70 32.68
C TRP A 94 -7.87 -26.00 34.09
N SER A 95 -8.61 -25.07 34.68
CA SER A 95 -9.25 -25.27 35.99
C SER A 95 -10.22 -26.45 35.95
N ALA A 96 -11.06 -26.55 34.90
CA ALA A 96 -11.95 -27.68 34.70
C ALA A 96 -11.20 -29.01 34.53
N SER A 97 -10.13 -29.02 33.73
CA SER A 97 -9.26 -30.20 33.55
C SER A 97 -8.61 -30.64 34.86
N MET A 98 -8.11 -29.70 35.67
CA MET A 98 -7.50 -30.02 36.97
C MET A 98 -8.55 -30.57 37.95
N ASN A 99 -9.72 -29.95 38.00
CA ASN A 99 -10.82 -30.41 38.85
C ASN A 99 -11.30 -31.82 38.43
N GLN A 100 -11.45 -32.08 37.13
CA GLN A 100 -11.77 -33.43 36.62
C GLN A 100 -10.69 -34.46 36.95
N ARG A 101 -9.41 -34.10 36.88
CA ARG A 101 -8.32 -35.01 37.28
C ARG A 101 -8.34 -35.27 38.78
N SER A 102 -8.68 -34.28 39.60
CA SER A 102 -8.78 -34.44 41.05
C SER A 102 -9.94 -35.38 41.45
N THR A 103 -11.08 -35.32 40.75
CA THR A 103 -12.20 -36.23 40.99
C THR A 103 -11.92 -37.64 40.48
N PHE A 104 -11.22 -37.78 39.35
CA PHE A 104 -10.79 -39.09 38.84
C PHE A 104 -9.72 -39.74 39.74
N SER A 105 -8.77 -38.94 40.24
CA SER A 105 -7.73 -39.39 41.18
C SER A 105 -8.29 -39.76 42.56
N SER A 106 -9.42 -39.18 42.98
CA SER A 106 -10.08 -39.49 44.26
C SER A 106 -10.84 -40.81 44.22
N HIS A 107 -11.36 -41.25 43.06
CA HIS A 107 -12.11 -42.49 42.94
C HIS A 107 -11.28 -43.70 42.47
N GLN A 108 -10.07 -43.49 41.94
CA GLN A 108 -9.24 -44.58 41.38
C GLN A 108 -8.02 -44.96 42.23
N MET A 109 -7.76 -44.27 43.34
CA MET A 109 -6.67 -44.60 44.28
C MET A 109 -7.06 -45.65 45.34
N GLY A 110 -8.29 -46.18 45.30
CA GLY A 110 -8.79 -47.10 46.32
C GLY A 110 -8.63 -48.60 46.02
N ALA A 111 -8.31 -49.03 44.78
CA ALA A 111 -8.42 -50.46 44.45
C ALA A 111 -7.37 -51.10 43.53
N GLU A 112 -6.61 -50.39 42.67
CA GLU A 112 -5.82 -51.08 41.61
C GLU A 112 -4.44 -50.46 41.30
N MET A 113 -3.71 -49.97 42.31
CA MET A 113 -2.31 -49.50 42.14
C MET A 113 -1.27 -50.59 42.46
N SER A 114 -1.52 -51.84 42.03
CA SER A 114 -0.55 -52.93 42.14
C SER A 114 -0.53 -53.87 40.93
N GLU A 115 -0.87 -53.36 39.74
CA GLU A 115 -0.46 -54.01 38.50
C GLU A 115 0.62 -53.17 37.84
N THR A 116 1.79 -53.79 37.72
CA THR A 116 3.00 -53.31 37.08
C THR A 116 2.68 -52.49 35.83
N GLU A 117 3.11 -51.22 35.79
CA GLU A 117 3.14 -50.41 34.56
C GLU A 117 3.92 -51.19 33.49
N THR A 118 3.20 -51.93 32.64
CA THR A 118 3.79 -52.68 31.52
C THR A 118 4.39 -51.68 30.55
N ALA A 119 5.58 -52.01 30.00
CA ALA A 119 6.32 -51.13 29.10
C ALA A 119 5.47 -50.61 27.92
N GLU A 120 4.47 -51.38 27.51
CA GLU A 120 3.49 -51.04 26.48
C GLU A 120 2.62 -49.82 26.87
N THR A 121 2.18 -49.73 28.13
CA THR A 121 1.37 -48.59 28.61
C THR A 121 2.17 -47.28 28.64
N LEU A 122 3.47 -47.36 28.96
CA LEU A 122 4.39 -46.22 28.91
C LEU A 122 4.67 -45.80 27.47
N GLU A 123 4.79 -46.75 26.55
CA GLU A 123 5.02 -46.46 25.13
C GLU A 123 3.79 -45.82 24.47
N LEU A 124 2.57 -46.31 24.78
CA LEU A 124 1.33 -45.67 24.35
C LEU A 124 1.21 -44.23 24.89
N ARG A 125 1.62 -43.99 26.14
CA ARG A 125 1.63 -42.65 26.73
C ARG A 125 2.64 -41.73 26.05
N ARG A 126 3.84 -42.23 25.70
CA ARG A 126 4.83 -41.48 24.92
C ARG A 126 4.30 -41.10 23.55
N GLN A 127 3.69 -42.03 22.83
CA GLN A 127 3.10 -41.77 21.52
C GLN A 127 1.97 -40.75 21.60
N ALA A 128 1.12 -40.80 22.63
CA ALA A 128 0.07 -39.82 22.85
C ALA A 128 0.63 -38.40 23.11
N ILE A 129 1.73 -38.29 23.86
CA ILE A 129 2.42 -37.01 24.09
C ILE A 129 3.04 -36.48 22.79
N VAL A 130 3.73 -37.33 22.03
CA VAL A 130 4.34 -36.95 20.75
C VAL A 130 3.28 -36.51 19.75
N ARG A 131 2.13 -37.19 19.70
CA ARG A 131 1.01 -36.81 18.84
C ARG A 131 0.46 -35.44 19.23
N LYS A 132 0.22 -35.19 20.52
CA LYS A 132 -0.22 -33.87 21.00
C LYS A 132 0.81 -32.77 20.74
N ALA A 133 2.10 -33.07 20.86
CA ALA A 133 3.17 -32.11 20.54
C ALA A 133 3.18 -31.76 19.05
N LYS A 134 2.98 -32.76 18.17
CA LYS A 134 2.85 -32.53 16.72
C LYS A 134 1.59 -31.74 16.36
N GLU A 135 0.46 -32.03 16.99
CA GLU A 135 -0.79 -31.27 16.82
C GLU A 135 -0.59 -29.80 17.23
N HIS A 136 0.05 -29.54 18.37
CA HIS A 136 0.35 -28.18 18.85
C HIS A 136 1.34 -27.46 17.92
N GLN A 137 2.35 -28.15 17.39
CA GLN A 137 3.28 -27.58 16.41
C GLN A 137 2.57 -27.22 15.11
N ALA A 138 1.64 -28.06 14.63
CA ALA A 138 0.82 -27.75 13.47
C ALA A 138 -0.09 -26.54 13.72
N GLU A 139 -0.65 -26.41 14.93
CA GLU A 139 -1.47 -25.26 15.33
C GLU A 139 -0.65 -23.97 15.39
N LEU A 140 0.57 -24.01 15.91
CA LEU A 140 1.50 -22.87 15.88
C LEU A 140 1.87 -22.45 14.46
N ILE A 141 2.13 -23.41 13.56
CA ILE A 141 2.39 -23.12 12.14
C ILE A 141 1.17 -22.46 11.50
N ARG A 142 -0.05 -22.99 11.75
CA ARG A 142 -1.30 -22.42 11.25
C ARG A 142 -1.52 -20.98 11.76
N LEU A 143 -1.27 -20.74 13.04
CA LEU A 143 -1.39 -19.40 13.64
C LEU A 143 -0.31 -18.45 13.10
N ASN A 144 0.90 -18.92 12.83
CA ASN A 144 1.94 -18.10 12.22
C ASN A 144 1.66 -17.81 10.74
N SER A 145 1.09 -18.74 9.98
CA SER A 145 0.68 -18.49 8.59
C SER A 145 -0.49 -17.50 8.52
N THR A 146 -1.48 -17.63 9.41
CA THR A 146 -2.60 -16.66 9.50
C THR A 146 -2.15 -15.29 10.02
N LYS A 147 -1.19 -15.25 10.95
CA LYS A 147 -0.53 -14.01 11.38
C LYS A 147 0.35 -13.39 10.30
N ALA A 148 1.03 -14.17 9.46
CA ALA A 148 1.79 -13.65 8.32
C ALA A 148 0.89 -13.07 7.23
N SER A 149 -0.34 -13.59 7.08
CA SER A 149 -1.36 -13.01 6.18
C SER A 149 -2.07 -11.79 6.77
N SER A 150 -2.01 -11.57 8.09
CA SER A 150 -2.60 -10.42 8.80
C SER A 150 -1.57 -9.44 9.35
N SER A 151 -0.26 -9.68 9.16
CA SER A 151 0.81 -8.76 9.52
C SER A 151 0.95 -7.65 8.47
N SER A 152 -0.15 -6.97 8.17
CA SER A 152 -0.07 -5.55 7.90
C SER A 152 0.29 -4.87 9.23
N THR A 153 1.58 -4.58 9.39
CA THR A 153 2.17 -3.52 10.23
C THR A 153 2.11 -3.66 11.75
N ASN A 154 2.87 -4.60 12.32
CA ASN A 154 3.57 -4.33 13.58
C ASN A 154 4.99 -3.89 13.27
N ILE A 155 5.13 -2.72 12.62
CA ILE A 155 6.42 -2.07 12.43
C ILE A 155 6.78 -1.46 13.78
N THR A 156 7.81 -1.97 14.44
CA THR A 156 8.30 -1.41 15.71
C THR A 156 8.74 0.04 15.46
N ILE A 157 8.66 0.92 16.46
CA ILE A 157 9.08 2.34 16.32
C ILE A 157 10.54 2.44 15.79
N SER A 158 11.40 1.48 16.14
CA SER A 158 12.77 1.37 15.58
C SER A 158 12.77 1.10 14.07
N ASP A 159 11.89 0.21 13.60
CA ASP A 159 11.80 -0.17 12.20
C ASP A 159 11.25 0.99 11.37
N LEU A 160 10.33 1.78 11.95
CA LEU A 160 9.83 2.99 11.33
C LEU A 160 10.94 4.05 11.17
N ALA A 161 11.80 4.21 12.18
CA ALA A 161 12.96 5.10 12.09
C ALA A 161 13.95 4.64 10.99
N LEU A 162 14.23 3.33 10.91
CA LEU A 162 15.07 2.74 9.85
C LEU A 162 14.46 2.91 8.46
N LEU A 163 13.14 2.78 8.33
CA LEU A 163 12.44 3.02 7.07
C LEU A 163 12.47 4.51 6.67
N GLN A 164 12.38 5.42 7.63
CA GLN A 164 12.51 6.86 7.38
C GLN A 164 13.91 7.24 6.91
N THR A 165 14.97 6.72 7.55
CA THR A 165 16.36 6.99 7.11
C THR A 165 16.60 6.42 5.71
N SER A 166 16.16 5.18 5.46
CA SER A 166 16.26 4.54 4.13
C SER A 166 15.48 5.32 3.06
N ASN A 167 14.28 5.81 3.38
CA ASN A 167 13.50 6.63 2.45
C ASN A 167 14.17 7.98 2.17
N ALA A 168 14.76 8.62 3.19
CA ALA A 168 15.51 9.86 3.01
C ALA A 168 16.75 9.68 2.11
N GLU A 169 17.45 8.55 2.22
CA GLU A 169 18.56 8.20 1.34
C GLU A 169 18.11 7.98 -0.11
N ARG A 170 17.04 7.19 -0.31
CA ARG A 170 16.46 6.98 -1.64
C ARG A 170 15.99 8.29 -2.26
N GLU A 171 15.40 9.19 -1.47
CA GLU A 171 14.95 10.49 -1.96
C GLU A 171 16.13 11.37 -2.40
N LYS A 172 17.25 11.36 -1.66
CA LYS A 172 18.50 12.02 -2.07
C LYS A 172 19.00 11.46 -3.40
N GLU A 173 18.97 10.14 -3.59
CA GLU A 173 19.37 9.51 -4.84
C GLU A 173 18.44 9.90 -6.00
N ILE A 174 17.13 9.87 -5.79
CA ILE A 174 16.13 10.29 -6.78
C ILE A 174 16.34 11.76 -7.16
N ARG A 175 16.63 12.64 -6.20
CA ARG A 175 16.95 14.06 -6.48
C ARG A 175 18.21 14.19 -7.34
N ARG A 176 19.27 13.42 -7.07
CA ARG A 176 20.48 13.40 -7.92
C ARG A 176 20.16 12.92 -9.34
N LYS A 177 19.38 11.83 -9.48
CA LYS A 177 18.95 11.30 -10.79
C LYS A 177 18.06 12.30 -11.53
N ARG A 178 17.12 12.94 -10.85
CA ARG A 178 16.28 14.00 -11.43
C ARG A 178 17.10 15.19 -11.90
N LYS A 179 18.08 15.66 -11.12
CA LYS A 179 19.01 16.72 -11.56
C LYS A 179 19.82 16.31 -12.79
N LYS A 180 20.29 15.06 -12.85
CA LYS A 180 20.94 14.51 -14.06
C LYS A 180 19.98 14.55 -15.24
N VAL A 181 18.78 13.99 -15.10
CA VAL A 181 17.76 14.00 -16.16
C VAL A 181 17.36 15.42 -16.56
N GLU A 182 17.25 16.35 -15.61
CA GLU A 182 16.94 17.76 -15.85
C GLU A 182 18.07 18.47 -16.59
N ALA A 183 19.34 18.17 -16.28
CA ALA A 183 20.47 18.62 -17.08
C ALA A 183 20.40 18.11 -18.53
N PHE A 184 19.79 16.92 -18.75
CA PHE A 184 19.53 16.39 -20.08
C PHE A 184 18.17 16.81 -20.68
N ARG A 185 17.28 17.50 -19.95
CA ARG A 185 15.95 17.93 -20.44
C ARG A 185 15.98 19.10 -21.44
N GLY A 186 17.17 19.52 -21.85
CA GLY A 186 17.39 20.42 -22.98
C GLY A 186 18.51 19.98 -23.93
N LEU A 187 19.16 18.82 -23.68
CA LEU A 187 20.08 18.24 -24.65
C LEU A 187 19.25 17.35 -25.60
N PRO A 188 19.37 17.50 -26.93
CA PRO A 188 18.72 16.59 -27.85
C PRO A 188 19.19 15.15 -27.54
N PRO A 189 18.29 14.14 -27.63
CA PRO A 189 18.69 12.74 -27.54
C PRO A 189 19.88 12.53 -28.45
N ASN A 190 20.96 11.98 -27.88
CA ASN A 190 22.31 11.93 -28.46
C ASN A 190 22.26 11.94 -30.00
N PRO A 191 22.55 13.08 -30.67
CA PRO A 191 22.26 13.25 -32.10
C PRO A 191 23.00 12.23 -32.94
N GLU A 192 24.14 11.75 -32.44
CA GLU A 192 24.90 10.65 -33.06
C GLU A 192 24.16 9.31 -33.01
N LEU A 193 23.48 9.00 -31.90
CA LEU A 193 22.63 7.81 -31.83
C LEU A 193 21.43 7.93 -32.77
N ALA A 194 20.79 9.10 -32.84
CA ALA A 194 19.69 9.36 -33.77
C ALA A 194 20.15 9.22 -35.23
N ARG A 195 21.33 9.78 -35.59
CA ARG A 195 21.96 9.63 -36.90
C ARG A 195 22.26 8.17 -37.23
N LEU A 196 22.82 7.41 -36.30
CA LEU A 196 23.08 5.99 -36.50
C LEU A 196 21.79 5.19 -36.71
N THR A 197 20.75 5.43 -35.91
CA THR A 197 19.45 4.75 -36.09
C THR A 197 18.78 5.13 -37.40
N LEU A 198 18.91 6.38 -37.86
CA LEU A 198 18.40 6.85 -39.14
C LEU A 198 19.14 6.16 -40.29
N LEU A 199 20.47 6.12 -40.26
CA LEU A 199 21.28 5.42 -41.26
C LEU A 199 20.89 3.94 -41.35
N GLN A 200 20.77 3.26 -40.20
CA GLN A 200 20.34 1.86 -40.16
C GLN A 200 18.94 1.66 -40.74
N ALA A 201 18.00 2.56 -40.45
CA ALA A 201 16.65 2.51 -41.01
C ALA A 201 16.65 2.72 -42.54
N THR A 202 17.46 3.65 -43.04
CA THR A 202 17.59 3.88 -44.49
C THR A 202 18.20 2.68 -45.22
N GLN A 203 19.19 2.01 -44.63
CA GLN A 203 19.77 0.80 -45.21
C GLN A 203 18.74 -0.33 -45.30
N ARG A 204 17.98 -0.57 -44.21
CA ARG A 204 16.89 -1.57 -44.22
C ARG A 204 15.83 -1.27 -45.28
N LEU A 205 15.50 0.01 -45.47
CA LEU A 205 14.55 0.42 -46.50
C LEU A 205 15.07 0.10 -47.91
N GLN A 206 16.34 0.37 -48.18
CA GLN A 206 16.97 0.04 -49.47
C GLN A 206 17.00 -1.48 -49.72
N ASP A 207 17.34 -2.28 -48.71
CA ASP A 207 17.33 -3.74 -48.81
C ASP A 207 15.93 -4.27 -49.11
N LEU A 208 14.91 -3.77 -48.41
CA LEU A 208 13.50 -4.11 -48.69
C LEU A 208 13.07 -3.68 -50.10
N SER A 209 13.52 -2.52 -50.58
CA SER A 209 13.23 -2.07 -51.95
C SER A 209 13.86 -3.00 -52.98
N ARG A 210 15.11 -3.41 -52.78
CA ARG A 210 15.78 -4.38 -53.67
C ARG A 210 15.08 -5.73 -53.68
N ILE A 211 14.64 -6.22 -52.53
CA ILE A 211 13.86 -7.46 -52.43
C ILE A 211 12.54 -7.31 -53.19
N ARG A 212 11.83 -6.18 -53.00
CA ARG A 212 10.58 -5.88 -53.72
C ARG A 212 10.79 -5.85 -55.23
N GLU A 213 11.79 -5.12 -55.71
CA GLU A 213 12.11 -5.04 -57.14
C GLU A 213 12.51 -6.42 -57.70
N GLY A 214 13.30 -7.19 -56.95
CA GLY A 214 13.67 -8.55 -57.32
C GLY A 214 12.47 -9.49 -57.42
N LEU A 215 11.47 -9.35 -56.54
CA LEU A 215 10.21 -10.10 -56.61
C LEU A 215 9.35 -9.66 -57.79
N LEU A 216 9.20 -8.35 -58.01
CA LEU A 216 8.46 -7.81 -59.14
C LEU A 216 9.07 -8.26 -60.48
N ASN A 217 10.39 -8.24 -60.60
CA ASN A 217 11.08 -8.71 -61.81
C ASN A 217 10.89 -10.21 -62.05
N ARG A 218 10.88 -11.04 -60.99
CA ARG A 218 10.57 -12.47 -61.12
C ARG A 218 9.12 -12.69 -61.56
N MET A 219 8.16 -11.98 -60.96
CA MET A 219 6.75 -12.07 -61.36
C MET A 219 6.54 -11.64 -62.81
N VAL A 220 7.20 -10.57 -63.26
CA VAL A 220 7.17 -10.13 -64.66
C VAL A 220 7.80 -11.20 -65.57
N GLY A 221 8.93 -11.79 -65.16
CA GLY A 221 9.57 -12.89 -65.87
C GLY A 221 8.65 -14.11 -66.01
N ASP A 222 8.06 -14.58 -64.91
CA ASP A 222 7.13 -15.72 -64.90
C ASP A 222 5.91 -15.47 -65.82
N VAL A 223 5.34 -14.25 -65.79
CA VAL A 223 4.25 -13.86 -66.69
C VAL A 223 4.71 -13.86 -68.15
N GLN A 224 5.91 -13.37 -68.43
CA GLN A 224 6.45 -13.31 -69.79
C GLN A 224 6.86 -14.69 -70.34
N ASP A 225 7.36 -15.58 -69.50
CA ASP A 225 7.65 -16.98 -69.84
C ASP A 225 6.36 -17.77 -70.09
N VAL A 226 5.28 -17.49 -69.34
CA VAL A 226 3.95 -18.04 -69.65
C VAL A 226 3.44 -17.51 -70.99
N LEU A 227 3.65 -16.22 -71.30
CA LEU A 227 3.20 -15.63 -72.57
C LEU A 227 4.05 -16.07 -73.78
N THR A 228 5.34 -16.36 -73.59
CA THR A 228 6.26 -16.77 -74.67
C THR A 228 6.38 -18.29 -74.80
N GLY A 229 6.09 -19.06 -73.75
CA GLY A 229 5.99 -20.53 -73.74
C GLY A 229 4.76 -21.10 -74.46
N PHE A 230 3.85 -20.24 -74.95
CA PHE A 230 2.74 -20.57 -75.85
C PHE A 230 3.06 -20.29 -77.34
N GLY A 231 4.34 -20.16 -77.72
CA GLY A 231 4.80 -20.23 -79.11
C GLY A 231 5.12 -21.68 -79.54
N PRO A 232 4.84 -22.10 -80.78
CA PRO A 232 4.64 -23.50 -81.14
C PRO A 232 5.95 -24.30 -81.05
N ARG A 233 5.92 -25.42 -80.32
CA ARG A 233 6.85 -26.52 -80.56
C ARG A 233 6.61 -27.04 -81.98
N ARG A 234 7.55 -26.75 -82.89
CA ARG A 234 7.91 -27.64 -83.99
C ARG A 234 9.24 -28.27 -83.67
#